data_AF-A0A2H0MPZ8-F1
#
_entry.id   AF-A0A2H0MPZ8-F1
#
_cell.length_a   1.000
_cell.length_b   1.000
_cell.length_c   1.000
_cell.angle_alpha   90.00
_cell.angle_beta   90.00
_cell.angle_gamma   90.00
#
_symmetry.space_group_name_H-M   'P 1'
#
loop_
_entity.id
_entity.type
_entity.pdbx_description
1 polymer ?
#
loop_
_entity_poly.entity_id
_entity_poly.type
_entity_poly.pdbx_seq_one_letter_code
_entity_poly.pdbx_strand_id
1 'polypeptide(L)'
;MKPSLHIFTSLLLLLILTEVPLLAEEEKPRIRKYYEYSGNYRDQTNVLKEAFQKKFGYELIDGDKEWTPNEINEMERTLDGLPADFFNLKGFEGFLRMAQIDLGPEAKGGDDVPAGTFPTFSTVHNVQTGNYVLRVGDGPLRIEIYNPLFYEEKELLSQIVQHEMGHVFDMTHGFVSMTDEWIALSNFKILNLPPLDAKPDASFIFTLVDDPDRANYAPVSTRQLPTYSRASIQEDFANSVSAYINYPYFRITNPERYRYLKDHIFKGKEYFETEGNGENTLETLVLRDFKKALDSLNWKSVKDIAIEINRSHFPALDKKLTDLLKEKMEGLNPGPDDMFIAKASCYLKDPSALLIRQSLARQNRITSDDLFREARCVQIGRDNFEKNMAKWPPMGLYYYKDEAKKDILQFMDSAIQVADSRNFSTSYFWKLYKEGAKEPFAKGSMGVMDANAGSLQIDLRATALSEFSWPAEGNVILELNAKRIHRKNMNALDSDPAKIRFKPLDWFTYTGPKNPGIFVRFPLALSYLDRP
;
A
#
# COMPACT_ATOMS: atom_id res chain seq x y z
N MET A 1 36.60 4.65 -79.50
CA MET A 1 35.97 5.21 -78.28
C MET A 1 36.45 4.39 -77.07
N LYS A 2 36.49 4.94 -75.85
CA LYS A 2 37.21 4.32 -74.71
C LYS A 2 36.46 3.10 -74.10
N PRO A 3 37.13 1.98 -73.79
CA PRO A 3 36.53 0.77 -73.20
C PRO A 3 37.06 0.43 -71.78
N SER A 4 36.57 -0.69 -71.22
CA SER A 4 37.20 -1.54 -70.17
C SER A 4 37.23 -0.99 -68.72
N LEU A 5 37.45 -1.78 -67.65
CA LEU A 5 37.73 -3.23 -67.52
C LEU A 5 37.15 -3.79 -66.19
N HIS A 6 37.07 -5.13 -66.04
CA HIS A 6 36.89 -5.85 -64.75
C HIS A 6 38.24 -6.03 -64.00
N ILE A 7 38.25 -6.87 -62.94
CA ILE A 7 39.38 -7.47 -62.17
C ILE A 7 39.73 -6.68 -60.88
N PHE A 8 40.25 -7.27 -59.78
CA PHE A 8 40.06 -8.54 -59.02
C PHE A 8 41.07 -8.49 -57.83
N THR A 9 40.75 -9.05 -56.66
CA THR A 9 41.69 -9.45 -55.56
C THR A 9 42.84 -8.54 -55.04
N SER A 10 42.82 -8.32 -53.72
CA SER A 10 43.92 -8.53 -52.75
C SER A 10 45.38 -8.16 -53.07
N LEU A 11 45.99 -7.34 -52.19
CA LEU A 11 47.26 -7.71 -51.54
C LEU A 11 47.45 -7.05 -50.15
N LEU A 12 48.31 -7.67 -49.34
CA LEU A 12 48.79 -7.25 -48.02
C LEU A 12 50.29 -6.90 -48.11
N LEU A 13 50.78 -6.05 -47.19
CA LEU A 13 52.16 -5.77 -46.70
C LEU A 13 52.45 -4.25 -46.69
N LEU A 14 53.41 -3.69 -45.95
CA LEU A 14 54.00 -3.88 -44.60
C LEU A 14 55.10 -2.80 -44.44
N LEU A 15 55.62 -2.60 -43.21
CA LEU A 15 56.79 -1.77 -42.83
C LEU A 15 56.55 -0.23 -42.83
N ILE A 16 56.85 0.62 -41.82
CA ILE A 16 57.56 0.62 -40.50
C ILE A 16 58.83 1.51 -40.49
N LEU A 17 58.77 2.62 -39.72
CA LEU A 17 59.87 3.54 -39.26
C LEU A 17 60.58 4.37 -40.36
N THR A 18 61.11 5.60 -40.19
CA THR A 18 61.28 6.62 -39.11
C THR A 18 61.52 8.01 -39.79
N GLU A 19 61.57 9.23 -39.23
CA GLU A 19 61.59 9.85 -37.87
C GLU A 19 60.53 11.02 -37.80
N VAL A 20 60.04 11.54 -36.65
CA VAL A 20 60.58 12.40 -35.54
C VAL A 20 61.15 13.78 -35.98
N PRO A 21 60.71 14.93 -35.41
CA PRO A 21 59.36 15.31 -34.94
C PRO A 21 58.88 16.69 -35.49
N LEU A 22 57.61 17.04 -35.27
CA LEU A 22 57.20 18.46 -35.18
C LEU A 22 56.24 18.65 -33.99
N LEU A 23 56.35 19.79 -33.30
CA LEU A 23 55.66 20.06 -32.04
C LEU A 23 54.14 20.18 -32.23
N ALA A 24 53.40 19.22 -31.67
CA ALA A 24 52.02 19.45 -31.24
C ALA A 24 52.07 19.98 -29.80
N GLU A 25 51.41 21.11 -29.57
CA GLU A 25 51.34 21.76 -28.25
C GLU A 25 50.47 20.92 -27.30
N GLU A 26 50.97 20.61 -26.09
CA GLU A 26 50.16 19.91 -25.09
C GLU A 26 48.97 20.81 -24.67
N GLU A 27 47.75 20.42 -25.05
CA GLU A 27 46.53 20.99 -24.46
C GLU A 27 46.53 20.68 -22.96
N LYS A 28 46.96 21.67 -22.16
CA LYS A 28 46.86 21.61 -20.70
C LYS A 28 45.42 21.26 -20.31
N PRO A 29 45.19 20.21 -19.49
CA PRO A 29 43.85 19.76 -19.19
C PRO A 29 43.02 20.90 -18.60
N ARG A 30 41.85 21.16 -19.18
CA ARG A 30 40.93 22.21 -18.72
C ARG A 30 40.30 21.83 -17.37
N ILE A 31 41.01 22.10 -16.28
CA ILE A 31 40.60 21.81 -14.90
C ILE A 31 39.18 22.37 -14.64
N ARG A 32 38.16 21.49 -14.58
CA ARG A 32 36.77 21.86 -14.28
C ARG A 32 36.58 21.98 -12.77
N LYS A 33 37.11 23.07 -12.23
CA LYS A 33 37.50 23.31 -10.83
C LYS A 33 36.42 23.22 -9.72
N TYR A 34 35.25 22.62 -9.96
CA TYR A 34 34.11 22.63 -9.02
C TYR A 34 33.28 21.34 -8.90
N TYR A 35 33.47 20.30 -9.73
CA TYR A 35 32.61 19.09 -9.69
C TYR A 35 33.34 17.74 -9.85
N GLU A 36 34.66 17.70 -9.71
CA GLU A 36 35.42 16.45 -9.71
C GLU A 36 35.60 15.93 -8.27
N TYR A 37 34.84 14.89 -7.91
CA TYR A 37 35.07 14.11 -6.69
C TYR A 37 36.38 13.32 -6.87
N SER A 38 37.31 13.44 -5.93
CA SER A 38 38.70 12.97 -6.08
C SER A 38 38.93 11.49 -5.76
N GLY A 39 37.89 10.72 -5.43
CA GLY A 39 37.96 9.28 -5.18
C GLY A 39 37.23 8.46 -6.24
N ASN A 40 37.57 7.18 -6.37
CA ASN A 40 36.78 6.28 -7.22
C ASN A 40 35.46 5.90 -6.50
N TYR A 41 34.39 6.58 -6.90
CA TYR A 41 33.03 6.37 -6.37
C TYR A 41 32.56 4.92 -6.54
N ARG A 42 32.96 4.26 -7.66
CA ARG A 42 32.56 2.88 -7.96
C ARG A 42 33.22 1.88 -7.01
N ASP A 43 34.49 2.07 -6.67
CA ASP A 43 35.18 1.20 -5.70
C ASP A 43 34.56 1.35 -4.30
N GLN A 44 34.17 2.58 -3.91
CA GLN A 44 33.48 2.83 -2.64
C GLN A 44 32.10 2.19 -2.61
N THR A 45 31.30 2.33 -3.68
CA THR A 45 30.03 1.61 -3.83
C THR A 45 30.25 0.10 -3.72
N ASN A 46 31.20 -0.48 -4.46
CA ASN A 46 31.47 -1.91 -4.45
C ASN A 46 31.84 -2.42 -3.04
N VAL A 47 32.75 -1.75 -2.34
CA VAL A 47 33.14 -2.11 -0.96
C VAL A 47 31.94 -2.05 0.00
N LEU A 48 31.05 -1.08 -0.15
CA LEU A 48 29.82 -1.00 0.64
C LEU A 48 28.82 -2.11 0.28
N LYS A 49 28.70 -2.49 -0.99
CA LYS A 49 27.88 -3.64 -1.42
C LYS A 49 28.41 -4.97 -0.87
N GLU A 50 29.71 -5.20 -0.95
CA GLU A 50 30.35 -6.39 -0.36
C GLU A 50 30.16 -6.45 1.16
N ALA A 51 30.28 -5.32 1.86
CA ALA A 51 30.02 -5.22 3.29
C ALA A 51 28.54 -5.50 3.62
N PHE A 52 27.61 -4.94 2.86
CA PHE A 52 26.16 -5.15 3.00
C PHE A 52 25.78 -6.62 2.77
N GLN A 53 26.25 -7.23 1.68
CA GLN A 53 26.01 -8.66 1.38
C GLN A 53 26.58 -9.56 2.47
N LYS A 54 27.79 -9.27 2.97
CA LYS A 54 28.41 -10.00 4.08
C LYS A 54 27.66 -9.85 5.41
N LYS A 55 26.95 -8.73 5.62
CA LYS A 55 26.22 -8.42 6.85
C LYS A 55 24.80 -9.01 6.86
N PHE A 56 24.06 -8.88 5.75
CA PHE A 56 22.64 -9.23 5.67
C PHE A 56 22.35 -10.45 4.78
N GLY A 57 23.31 -10.92 3.99
CA GLY A 57 23.16 -12.06 3.07
C GLY A 57 22.59 -11.69 1.69
N TYR A 58 22.45 -10.41 1.36
CA TYR A 58 21.68 -9.93 0.19
C TYR A 58 22.50 -9.04 -0.74
N GLU A 59 22.24 -9.15 -2.03
CA GLU A 59 22.90 -8.31 -3.04
C GLU A 59 22.19 -6.95 -3.21
N LEU A 60 22.98 -5.93 -3.54
CA LEU A 60 22.50 -4.62 -3.96
C LEU A 60 22.75 -4.51 -5.46
N ILE A 61 21.76 -4.91 -6.23
CA ILE A 61 21.86 -5.13 -7.68
C ILE A 61 21.58 -3.80 -8.39
N ASP A 62 22.44 -3.42 -9.33
CA ASP A 62 22.21 -2.25 -10.20
C ASP A 62 21.24 -2.64 -11.31
N GLY A 63 20.13 -1.90 -11.47
CA GLY A 63 19.15 -2.08 -12.54
C GLY A 63 19.42 -1.12 -13.69
N ASP A 64 18.42 -0.30 -14.04
CA ASP A 64 18.63 0.90 -14.87
C ASP A 64 19.24 2.07 -14.06
N LYS A 65 19.51 1.85 -12.76
CA LYS A 65 20.19 2.76 -11.84
C LYS A 65 21.27 2.06 -11.03
N GLU A 66 22.42 2.74 -10.90
CA GLU A 66 23.50 2.33 -9.99
C GLU A 66 23.20 2.78 -8.55
N TRP A 67 23.56 1.96 -7.57
CA TRP A 67 23.48 2.30 -6.14
C TRP A 67 24.53 3.35 -5.72
N THR A 68 24.10 4.40 -5.02
CA THR A 68 25.00 5.38 -4.38
C THR A 68 25.39 4.95 -2.96
N PRO A 69 26.57 5.35 -2.44
CA PRO A 69 26.96 5.13 -1.06
C PRO A 69 25.95 5.65 -0.03
N ASN A 70 25.23 6.74 -0.32
CA ASN A 70 24.22 7.28 0.59
C ASN A 70 23.00 6.36 0.70
N GLU A 71 22.48 5.87 -0.43
CA GLU A 71 21.35 4.92 -0.44
C GLU A 71 21.71 3.62 0.28
N ILE A 72 22.91 3.08 0.05
CA ILE A 72 23.42 1.88 0.74
C ILE A 72 23.47 2.11 2.27
N ASN A 73 23.94 3.28 2.71
CA ASN A 73 24.00 3.65 4.13
C ASN A 73 22.60 3.81 4.79
N GLU A 74 21.57 4.26 4.07
CA GLU A 74 20.20 4.28 4.61
C GLU A 74 19.57 2.87 4.63
N MET A 75 19.83 2.04 3.61
CA MET A 75 19.40 0.63 3.59
C MET A 75 20.03 -0.18 4.75
N GLU A 76 21.32 0.01 5.03
CA GLU A 76 22.00 -0.68 6.13
C GLU A 76 21.35 -0.36 7.49
N ARG A 77 21.13 0.93 7.79
CA ARG A 77 20.45 1.36 9.04
C ARG A 77 19.03 0.81 9.15
N THR A 78 18.36 0.66 8.02
CA THR A 78 16.98 0.18 7.95
C THR A 78 16.88 -1.31 8.26
N LEU A 79 17.80 -2.12 7.72
CA LEU A 79 17.88 -3.55 8.00
C LEU A 79 18.43 -3.86 9.40
N ASP A 80 19.30 -3.01 9.97
CA ASP A 80 19.72 -3.11 11.39
C ASP A 80 18.54 -3.01 12.38
N GLY A 81 17.39 -2.48 11.95
CA GLY A 81 16.15 -2.51 12.73
C GLY A 81 15.55 -3.92 12.89
N LEU A 82 15.78 -4.83 11.95
CA LEU A 82 15.20 -6.18 11.93
C LEU A 82 15.91 -7.15 12.89
N PRO A 83 15.32 -8.31 13.24
CA PRO A 83 16.05 -9.41 13.89
C PRO A 83 16.85 -10.23 12.86
N ALA A 84 17.83 -10.99 13.33
CA ALA A 84 18.74 -11.76 12.47
C ALA A 84 18.03 -12.81 11.58
N ASP A 85 16.84 -13.28 11.98
CA ASP A 85 15.97 -14.17 11.19
C ASP A 85 15.50 -13.55 9.85
N PHE A 86 15.61 -12.22 9.67
CA PHE A 86 15.38 -11.53 8.40
C PHE A 86 16.65 -11.37 7.56
N PHE A 87 17.78 -11.97 7.94
CA PHE A 87 19.05 -11.96 7.19
C PHE A 87 19.34 -13.36 6.61
N ASN A 88 19.95 -13.42 5.43
CA ASN A 88 20.23 -14.67 4.69
C ASN A 88 18.96 -15.50 4.37
N LEU A 89 17.80 -14.85 4.20
CA LEU A 89 16.54 -15.50 3.81
C LEU A 89 16.73 -16.27 2.49
N LYS A 90 16.56 -17.59 2.55
CA LYS A 90 16.90 -18.52 1.47
C LYS A 90 16.10 -18.22 0.20
N GLY A 91 16.79 -17.89 -0.88
CA GLY A 91 16.21 -17.68 -2.21
C GLY A 91 15.80 -16.24 -2.53
N PHE A 92 15.93 -15.32 -1.58
CA PHE A 92 15.88 -13.87 -1.84
C PHE A 92 17.25 -13.42 -2.36
N GLU A 93 17.31 -12.89 -3.59
CA GLU A 93 18.55 -12.40 -4.21
C GLU A 93 19.01 -11.08 -3.57
N GLY A 94 18.06 -10.16 -3.35
CA GLY A 94 18.31 -8.87 -2.71
C GLY A 94 17.51 -7.73 -3.34
N PHE A 95 18.12 -6.54 -3.37
CA PHE A 95 17.48 -5.29 -3.72
C PHE A 95 17.96 -4.78 -5.08
N LEU A 96 17.05 -4.69 -6.04
CA LEU A 96 17.31 -4.17 -7.40
C LEU A 96 16.99 -2.68 -7.46
N ARG A 97 17.98 -1.84 -7.78
CA ARG A 97 17.80 -0.38 -7.89
C ARG A 97 17.28 0.00 -9.28
N MET A 98 16.04 0.48 -9.31
CA MET A 98 15.32 0.86 -10.54
C MET A 98 14.95 2.34 -10.49
N ALA A 99 14.82 3.03 -11.64
CA ALA A 99 14.39 4.42 -11.66
C ALA A 99 12.91 4.57 -11.28
N GLN A 100 12.08 3.72 -11.87
CA GLN A 100 10.63 3.73 -11.83
C GLN A 100 10.11 2.31 -12.06
N ILE A 101 8.87 2.04 -11.68
CA ILE A 101 8.23 0.75 -11.95
C ILE A 101 7.75 0.68 -13.41
N ASP A 102 8.02 -0.43 -14.10
CA ASP A 102 7.50 -0.69 -15.45
C ASP A 102 6.08 -1.25 -15.39
N LEU A 103 5.11 -0.38 -15.12
CA LEU A 103 3.69 -0.71 -15.22
C LEU A 103 3.19 -0.46 -16.64
N GLY A 104 2.60 -1.49 -17.25
CA GLY A 104 2.10 -1.45 -18.63
C GLY A 104 1.07 -0.33 -18.89
N PRO A 105 0.83 0.03 -20.17
CA PRO A 105 0.26 1.32 -20.58
C PRO A 105 -1.18 1.65 -20.13
N GLU A 106 -1.87 0.73 -19.46
CA GLU A 106 -3.18 0.97 -18.81
C GLU A 106 -3.03 1.54 -17.38
N ALA A 107 -1.90 1.27 -16.70
CA ALA A 107 -1.60 1.71 -15.35
C ALA A 107 -1.05 3.15 -15.30
N LYS A 108 -1.80 4.11 -15.85
CA LYS A 108 -1.40 5.52 -15.94
C LYS A 108 -1.53 6.25 -14.59
N GLY A 109 -0.51 6.12 -13.76
CA GLY A 109 -0.34 6.85 -12.50
C GLY A 109 0.65 6.17 -11.56
N GLY A 110 1.94 6.18 -11.91
CA GLY A 110 2.97 5.33 -11.28
C GLY A 110 4.22 6.03 -10.73
N ASP A 111 4.33 7.37 -10.85
CA ASP A 111 5.51 8.14 -10.40
C ASP A 111 5.75 8.12 -8.88
N ASP A 112 4.86 7.47 -8.12
CA ASP A 112 4.74 7.55 -6.65
C ASP A 112 4.87 6.18 -5.95
N VAL A 113 5.22 5.12 -6.68
CA VAL A 113 5.50 3.78 -6.11
C VAL A 113 6.96 3.76 -5.61
N PRO A 114 7.21 3.51 -4.31
CA PRO A 114 8.56 3.60 -3.74
C PRO A 114 9.36 2.29 -3.86
N ALA A 115 8.69 1.15 -3.79
CA ALA A 115 9.28 -0.19 -3.86
C ALA A 115 8.23 -1.23 -4.33
N GLY A 116 8.65 -2.47 -4.54
CA GLY A 116 7.74 -3.61 -4.69
C GLY A 116 8.45 -4.96 -4.69
N THR A 117 7.84 -5.96 -4.05
CA THR A 117 8.35 -7.34 -3.96
C THR A 117 7.86 -8.22 -5.13
N PHE A 118 8.77 -9.02 -5.68
CA PHE A 118 8.54 -9.94 -6.80
C PHE A 118 9.13 -11.33 -6.49
N PRO A 119 8.69 -12.43 -7.14
CA PRO A 119 7.67 -12.52 -8.18
C PRO A 119 6.23 -12.41 -7.63
N THR A 120 5.30 -12.05 -8.51
CA THR A 120 3.86 -12.15 -8.22
C THR A 120 3.40 -13.60 -8.19
N PHE A 121 2.17 -13.84 -7.71
CA PHE A 121 1.54 -15.14 -7.65
C PHE A 121 0.13 -15.12 -8.27
N SER A 122 -0.45 -16.30 -8.46
CA SER A 122 -1.85 -16.48 -8.89
C SER A 122 -2.55 -17.54 -8.03
N THR A 123 -3.86 -17.43 -7.90
CA THR A 123 -4.69 -18.27 -7.03
C THR A 123 -5.70 -19.08 -7.84
N VAL A 124 -5.81 -20.38 -7.58
CA VAL A 124 -6.77 -21.27 -8.23
C VAL A 124 -7.23 -22.38 -7.29
N HIS A 125 -8.54 -22.60 -7.23
CA HIS A 125 -9.11 -23.80 -6.63
C HIS A 125 -9.31 -24.86 -7.72
N ASN A 126 -8.64 -25.99 -7.57
CA ASN A 126 -8.77 -27.12 -8.49
C ASN A 126 -9.90 -28.04 -8.05
N VAL A 127 -11.03 -28.00 -8.77
CA VAL A 127 -12.24 -28.79 -8.47
C VAL A 127 -11.99 -30.31 -8.57
N GLN A 128 -11.02 -30.77 -9.38
CA GLN A 128 -10.70 -32.20 -9.48
C GLN A 128 -9.97 -32.76 -8.26
N THR A 129 -9.25 -31.91 -7.51
CA THR A 129 -8.52 -32.31 -6.30
C THR A 129 -9.14 -31.77 -5.01
N GLY A 130 -10.07 -30.82 -5.09
CA GLY A 130 -10.65 -30.13 -3.93
C GLY A 130 -9.70 -29.15 -3.23
N ASN A 131 -8.62 -28.71 -3.90
CA ASN A 131 -7.53 -27.97 -3.27
C ASN A 131 -7.52 -26.51 -3.69
N TYR A 132 -7.40 -25.60 -2.72
CA TYR A 132 -6.96 -24.23 -2.91
C TYR A 132 -5.46 -24.22 -3.18
N VAL A 133 -5.02 -23.60 -4.27
CA VAL A 133 -3.62 -23.58 -4.70
C VAL A 133 -3.16 -22.15 -5.01
N LEU A 134 -2.10 -21.71 -4.35
CA LEU A 134 -1.33 -20.52 -4.72
C LEU A 134 -0.16 -20.96 -5.61
N ARG A 135 0.02 -20.31 -6.76
CA ARG A 135 1.11 -20.57 -7.71
C ARG A 135 2.01 -19.34 -7.80
N VAL A 136 3.27 -19.49 -7.41
CA VAL A 136 4.28 -18.43 -7.50
C VAL A 136 4.78 -18.34 -8.94
N GLY A 137 5.00 -17.12 -9.46
CA GLY A 137 5.51 -16.91 -10.82
C GLY A 137 6.99 -17.28 -10.97
N ASP A 138 7.41 -17.59 -12.20
CA ASP A 138 8.74 -18.12 -12.56
C ASP A 138 9.92 -17.11 -12.47
N GLY A 139 9.80 -16.07 -11.63
CA GLY A 139 10.83 -15.04 -11.43
C GLY A 139 11.64 -15.23 -10.14
N PRO A 140 12.83 -14.63 -10.03
CA PRO A 140 13.60 -14.63 -8.79
C PRO A 140 12.95 -13.75 -7.73
N LEU A 141 13.07 -14.16 -6.46
CA LEU A 141 12.58 -13.39 -5.31
C LEU A 141 13.50 -12.20 -5.05
N ARG A 142 12.97 -10.98 -5.22
CA ARG A 142 13.69 -9.71 -5.09
C ARG A 142 12.75 -8.60 -4.60
N ILE A 143 13.34 -7.53 -4.09
CA ILE A 143 12.66 -6.26 -3.87
C ILE A 143 13.20 -5.27 -4.91
N GLU A 144 12.32 -4.64 -5.68
CA GLU A 144 12.69 -3.52 -6.51
C GLU A 144 12.53 -2.22 -5.72
N ILE A 145 13.51 -1.33 -5.84
CA ILE A 145 13.58 -0.05 -5.12
C ILE A 145 13.63 1.09 -6.13
N TYR A 146 12.61 1.95 -6.09
CA TYR A 146 12.39 3.04 -7.05
C TYR A 146 12.86 4.39 -6.52
N ASN A 147 13.02 5.38 -7.42
CA ASN A 147 13.47 6.72 -7.04
C ASN A 147 12.66 7.40 -5.90
N PRO A 148 11.32 7.28 -5.80
CA PRO A 148 10.55 7.98 -4.78
C PRO A 148 10.98 7.65 -3.34
N LEU A 149 11.42 6.41 -3.06
CA LEU A 149 11.80 5.98 -1.70
C LEU A 149 12.89 6.88 -1.09
N PHE A 150 13.88 7.30 -1.87
CA PHE A 150 15.02 8.07 -1.39
C PHE A 150 14.77 9.58 -1.30
N TYR A 151 13.53 10.02 -1.59
CA TYR A 151 13.05 11.38 -1.30
C TYR A 151 12.16 11.47 -0.04
N GLU A 152 11.89 10.33 0.62
CA GLU A 152 11.07 10.28 1.83
C GLU A 152 11.83 10.65 3.12
N GLU A 153 11.07 10.96 4.18
CA GLU A 153 11.62 11.00 5.54
C GLU A 153 12.16 9.60 5.94
N LYS A 154 13.26 9.56 6.71
CA LYS A 154 14.01 8.31 6.99
C LYS A 154 13.18 7.25 7.69
N GLU A 155 12.30 7.71 8.58
CA GLU A 155 11.34 6.91 9.31
C GLU A 155 10.34 6.23 8.36
N LEU A 156 9.94 6.92 7.28
CA LEU A 156 9.02 6.41 6.27
C LEU A 156 9.72 5.47 5.28
N LEU A 157 10.95 5.80 4.84
CA LEU A 157 11.83 4.88 4.12
C LEU A 157 11.99 3.57 4.91
N SER A 158 12.24 3.67 6.22
CA SER A 158 12.38 2.51 7.11
C SER A 158 11.10 1.67 7.17
N GLN A 159 9.94 2.32 7.37
CA GLN A 159 8.63 1.65 7.38
C GLN A 159 8.33 0.90 6.07
N ILE A 160 8.72 1.46 4.91
CA ILE A 160 8.49 0.86 3.58
C ILE A 160 9.40 -0.35 3.36
N VAL A 161 10.71 -0.23 3.57
CA VAL A 161 11.63 -1.38 3.36
C VAL A 161 11.34 -2.51 4.35
N GLN A 162 10.93 -2.20 5.59
CA GLN A 162 10.51 -3.22 6.56
C GLN A 162 9.16 -3.87 6.20
N HIS A 163 8.29 -3.17 5.46
CA HIS A 163 7.08 -3.74 4.86
C HIS A 163 7.43 -4.70 3.70
N GLU A 164 8.29 -4.30 2.76
CA GLU A 164 8.76 -5.19 1.67
C GLU A 164 9.50 -6.43 2.20
N MET A 165 10.35 -6.27 3.23
CA MET A 165 10.96 -7.40 3.92
C MET A 165 9.94 -8.31 4.62
N GLY A 166 8.75 -7.80 4.94
CA GLY A 166 7.59 -8.59 5.37
C GLY A 166 7.06 -9.50 4.26
N HIS A 167 6.91 -9.00 3.03
CA HIS A 167 6.54 -9.82 1.85
C HIS A 167 7.62 -10.88 1.54
N VAL A 168 8.91 -10.51 1.61
CA VAL A 168 10.01 -11.47 1.41
C VAL A 168 10.03 -12.55 2.50
N PHE A 169 9.80 -12.19 3.76
CA PHE A 169 9.68 -13.15 4.85
C PHE A 169 8.48 -14.09 4.60
N ASP A 170 7.32 -13.53 4.23
CA ASP A 170 6.10 -14.28 3.92
C ASP A 170 6.35 -15.36 2.86
N MET A 171 6.92 -14.98 1.72
CA MET A 171 7.23 -15.88 0.61
C MET A 171 8.26 -16.94 0.99
N THR A 172 9.39 -16.57 1.60
CA THR A 172 10.44 -17.53 2.01
C THR A 172 10.00 -18.50 3.09
N HIS A 173 8.94 -18.17 3.86
CA HIS A 173 8.36 -19.03 4.88
C HIS A 173 7.10 -19.79 4.41
N GLY A 174 6.84 -19.83 3.10
CA GLY A 174 5.76 -20.63 2.51
C GLY A 174 4.39 -19.96 2.57
N PHE A 175 4.35 -18.63 2.44
CA PHE A 175 3.17 -17.77 2.58
C PHE A 175 2.47 -17.94 3.94
N VAL A 176 3.14 -17.46 4.99
CA VAL A 176 2.60 -17.30 6.35
C VAL A 176 1.23 -16.60 6.31
N SER A 177 1.08 -15.56 5.47
CA SER A 177 -0.16 -14.82 5.25
C SER A 177 -1.32 -15.68 4.73
N MET A 178 -1.03 -16.78 4.05
CA MET A 178 -2.00 -17.72 3.47
C MET A 178 -2.28 -18.94 4.36
N THR A 179 -1.68 -19.00 5.56
CA THR A 179 -1.99 -20.05 6.54
C THR A 179 -3.38 -19.85 7.15
N ASP A 180 -4.08 -20.96 7.46
CA ASP A 180 -5.39 -20.91 8.14
C ASP A 180 -5.35 -20.08 9.44
N GLU A 181 -4.22 -20.09 10.16
CA GLU A 181 -4.01 -19.31 11.37
C GLU A 181 -3.95 -17.80 11.09
N TRP A 182 -3.17 -17.34 10.10
CA TRP A 182 -3.14 -15.92 9.76
C TRP A 182 -4.46 -15.46 9.12
N ILE A 183 -5.12 -16.31 8.32
CA ILE A 183 -6.47 -16.04 7.79
C ILE A 183 -7.46 -15.80 8.93
N ALA A 184 -7.45 -16.65 9.97
CA ALA A 184 -8.28 -16.47 11.15
C ALA A 184 -7.93 -15.20 11.96
N LEU A 185 -6.63 -14.93 12.22
CA LEU A 185 -6.17 -13.72 12.94
C LEU A 185 -6.45 -12.42 12.18
N SER A 186 -6.52 -12.48 10.85
CA SER A 186 -6.73 -11.32 9.99
C SER A 186 -8.20 -11.00 9.70
N ASN A 187 -9.13 -11.94 9.90
CA ASN A 187 -10.54 -11.90 9.48
C ASN A 187 -10.75 -11.77 7.95
N PHE A 188 -9.76 -12.11 7.13
CA PHE A 188 -10.05 -12.29 5.70
C PHE A 188 -10.88 -13.57 5.48
N LYS A 189 -11.73 -13.58 4.45
CA LYS A 189 -12.53 -14.74 4.04
C LYS A 189 -12.19 -15.14 2.60
N ILE A 190 -12.17 -16.44 2.33
CA ILE A 190 -12.02 -16.96 0.97
C ILE A 190 -13.27 -16.63 0.15
N LEU A 191 -13.06 -16.00 -1.00
CA LEU A 191 -14.08 -15.73 -1.99
C LEU A 191 -13.75 -16.41 -3.31
N ASN A 192 -14.59 -17.34 -3.71
CA ASN A 192 -14.50 -18.13 -4.93
C ASN A 192 -15.09 -17.32 -6.10
N LEU A 193 -14.30 -17.18 -7.16
CA LEU A 193 -14.60 -16.35 -8.33
C LEU A 193 -14.71 -17.25 -9.58
N PRO A 194 -15.94 -17.67 -9.97
CA PRO A 194 -16.14 -18.58 -11.09
C PRO A 194 -15.82 -17.90 -12.43
N PRO A 195 -15.25 -18.61 -13.41
CA PRO A 195 -15.11 -18.08 -14.76
C PRO A 195 -16.49 -17.80 -15.40
N LEU A 196 -16.54 -16.88 -16.36
CA LEU A 196 -17.79 -16.41 -16.96
C LEU A 196 -18.56 -17.51 -17.72
N ASP A 197 -17.84 -18.50 -18.24
CA ASP A 197 -18.33 -19.70 -18.90
C ASP A 197 -18.39 -20.94 -17.98
N ALA A 198 -18.31 -20.75 -16.65
CA ALA A 198 -18.25 -21.82 -15.66
C ALA A 198 -19.31 -22.92 -15.85
N LYS A 199 -18.83 -24.16 -15.70
CA LYS A 199 -19.58 -25.41 -15.58
C LYS A 199 -19.42 -25.95 -14.15
N PRO A 200 -20.28 -26.88 -13.68
CA PRO A 200 -20.19 -27.42 -12.32
C PRO A 200 -18.85 -28.07 -11.94
N ASP A 201 -18.08 -28.53 -12.93
CA ASP A 201 -16.76 -29.16 -12.81
C ASP A 201 -15.57 -28.19 -13.06
N ALA A 202 -15.85 -26.93 -13.40
CA ALA A 202 -14.82 -25.96 -13.77
C ALA A 202 -14.01 -25.50 -12.54
N SER A 203 -12.67 -25.55 -12.66
CA SER A 203 -11.77 -24.90 -11.70
C SER A 203 -11.90 -23.38 -11.78
N PHE A 204 -11.72 -22.70 -10.65
CA PHE A 204 -12.02 -21.28 -10.50
C PHE A 204 -10.90 -20.54 -9.75
N ILE A 205 -10.82 -19.22 -9.94
CA ILE A 205 -9.93 -18.36 -9.15
C ILE A 205 -10.54 -18.19 -7.77
N PHE A 206 -9.72 -18.01 -6.75
CA PHE A 206 -10.18 -17.52 -5.44
C PHE A 206 -9.39 -16.28 -5.05
N THR A 207 -9.96 -15.45 -4.20
CA THR A 207 -9.25 -14.35 -3.54
C THR A 207 -9.54 -14.39 -2.05
N LEU A 208 -8.81 -13.61 -1.27
CA LEU A 208 -9.18 -13.29 0.09
C LEU A 208 -9.70 -11.86 0.13
N VAL A 209 -10.94 -11.68 0.59
CA VAL A 209 -11.55 -10.36 0.80
C VAL A 209 -11.65 -10.05 2.28
N ASP A 210 -11.62 -8.77 2.62
CA ASP A 210 -11.66 -8.30 3.99
C ASP A 210 -13.04 -8.47 4.65
N ASP A 211 -13.09 -8.15 5.94
CA ASP A 211 -14.30 -8.00 6.75
C ASP A 211 -14.66 -6.49 6.81
N PRO A 212 -15.75 -6.04 6.16
CA PRO A 212 -16.18 -4.64 6.18
C PRO A 212 -16.63 -4.16 7.57
N ASP A 213 -17.12 -5.07 8.42
CA ASP A 213 -17.63 -4.74 9.76
C ASP A 213 -16.47 -4.59 10.76
N ARG A 214 -15.34 -5.27 10.53
CA ARG A 214 -14.09 -5.05 11.28
C ARG A 214 -13.52 -3.66 11.00
N ALA A 215 -13.52 -2.76 11.98
CA ALA A 215 -13.05 -1.38 11.80
C ALA A 215 -11.54 -1.25 11.54
N ASN A 216 -10.70 -2.08 12.18
CA ASN A 216 -9.24 -1.97 12.16
C ASN A 216 -8.52 -3.21 11.59
N TYR A 217 -7.71 -2.96 10.57
CA TYR A 217 -6.72 -3.87 9.97
C TYR A 217 -5.31 -3.47 10.43
N ALA A 218 -4.24 -4.02 9.85
CA ALA A 218 -2.88 -3.62 10.19
C ALA A 218 -2.68 -2.10 9.93
N PRO A 219 -2.13 -1.34 10.90
CA PRO A 219 -1.85 0.07 10.68
C PRO A 219 -0.79 0.26 9.59
N VAL A 220 -0.96 1.29 8.76
CA VAL A 220 -0.17 1.54 7.53
C VAL A 220 0.82 2.70 7.72
N SER A 221 1.78 2.87 6.80
CA SER A 221 2.66 4.05 6.79
C SER A 221 1.89 5.34 6.45
N THR A 222 2.47 6.51 6.73
CA THR A 222 1.85 7.81 6.41
C THR A 222 1.74 8.12 4.92
N ARG A 223 2.41 7.36 4.04
CA ARG A 223 2.21 7.40 2.58
C ARG A 223 0.85 6.83 2.17
N GLN A 224 0.45 5.75 2.84
CA GLN A 224 -0.70 4.92 2.48
C GLN A 224 -2.00 5.46 3.10
N LEU A 225 -3.14 5.07 2.53
CA LEU A 225 -4.45 5.30 3.14
C LEU A 225 -4.82 4.09 4.03
N PRO A 226 -5.61 4.26 5.12
CA PRO A 226 -5.96 3.16 6.03
C PRO A 226 -6.74 1.98 5.42
N THR A 227 -7.15 2.07 4.16
CA THR A 227 -7.70 0.94 3.39
C THR A 227 -6.63 0.01 2.81
N TYR A 228 -5.35 0.38 2.81
CA TYR A 228 -4.31 -0.35 2.08
C TYR A 228 -4.12 -1.78 2.61
N SER A 229 -4.08 -1.98 3.94
CA SER A 229 -4.11 -3.31 4.57
C SER A 229 -5.40 -4.12 4.38
N ARG A 230 -6.40 -3.60 3.66
CA ARG A 230 -7.59 -4.37 3.24
C ARG A 230 -7.49 -4.88 1.80
N ALA A 231 -6.53 -4.38 1.02
CA ALA A 231 -6.42 -4.68 -0.41
C ALA A 231 -5.97 -6.13 -0.68
N SER A 232 -5.14 -6.70 0.19
CA SER A 232 -4.82 -8.13 0.22
C SER A 232 -4.41 -8.55 1.63
N ILE A 233 -4.39 -9.87 1.87
CA ILE A 233 -3.89 -10.44 3.12
C ILE A 233 -2.36 -10.33 3.24
N GLN A 234 -1.64 -10.24 2.12
CA GLN A 234 -0.22 -9.90 2.08
C GLN A 234 0.02 -8.47 2.57
N GLU A 235 -0.77 -7.49 2.11
CA GLU A 235 -0.66 -6.12 2.63
C GLU A 235 -0.91 -6.08 4.14
N ASP A 236 -1.91 -6.80 4.63
CA ASP A 236 -2.18 -6.90 6.07
C ASP A 236 -1.02 -7.56 6.85
N PHE A 237 -0.36 -8.58 6.29
CA PHE A 237 0.83 -9.21 6.89
C PHE A 237 2.05 -8.29 6.88
N ALA A 238 2.42 -7.74 5.72
CA ALA A 238 3.57 -6.84 5.56
C ALA A 238 3.43 -5.55 6.38
N ASN A 239 2.23 -4.95 6.41
CA ASN A 239 1.95 -3.84 7.32
C ASN A 239 1.95 -4.29 8.79
N SER A 240 1.52 -5.51 9.13
CA SER A 240 1.65 -6.02 10.51
C SER A 240 3.11 -6.20 10.94
N VAL A 241 4.00 -6.65 10.05
CA VAL A 241 5.45 -6.76 10.29
C VAL A 241 6.07 -5.38 10.53
N SER A 242 5.79 -4.41 9.64
CA SER A 242 6.26 -3.02 9.81
C SER A 242 5.64 -2.35 11.07
N ALA A 243 4.38 -2.66 11.39
CA ALA A 243 3.70 -2.15 12.59
C ALA A 243 4.26 -2.68 13.90
N TYR A 244 4.68 -3.95 13.95
CA TYR A 244 5.31 -4.55 15.12
C TYR A 244 6.59 -3.80 15.55
N ILE A 245 7.32 -3.25 14.57
CA ILE A 245 8.56 -2.48 14.76
C ILE A 245 8.26 -1.01 15.09
N ASN A 246 7.29 -0.38 14.42
CA ASN A 246 7.16 1.08 14.36
C ASN A 246 5.96 1.69 15.10
N TYR A 247 4.87 0.94 15.36
CA TYR A 247 3.58 1.52 15.78
C TYR A 247 3.17 1.05 17.19
N PRO A 248 3.41 1.85 18.26
CA PRO A 248 3.31 1.39 19.66
C PRO A 248 1.92 0.94 20.12
N TYR A 249 0.85 1.40 19.46
CA TYR A 249 -0.52 0.96 19.79
C TYR A 249 -0.94 -0.33 19.06
N PHE A 250 -0.16 -0.85 18.11
CA PHE A 250 -0.49 -2.06 17.35
C PHE A 250 -0.72 -3.30 18.25
N ARG A 251 0.02 -3.39 19.36
CA ARG A 251 -0.15 -4.40 20.42
C ARG A 251 -1.51 -4.37 21.14
N ILE A 252 -2.30 -3.32 20.94
CA ILE A 252 -3.59 -3.07 21.59
C ILE A 252 -4.72 -3.10 20.56
N THR A 253 -4.48 -2.59 19.35
CA THR A 253 -5.45 -2.69 18.24
C THR A 253 -5.53 -4.11 17.68
N ASN A 254 -4.42 -4.85 17.66
CA ASN A 254 -4.30 -6.17 17.06
C ASN A 254 -3.52 -7.14 17.98
N PRO A 255 -3.92 -7.33 19.26
CA PRO A 255 -3.12 -7.99 20.29
C PRO A 255 -2.77 -9.44 19.97
N GLU A 256 -3.59 -10.12 19.18
CA GLU A 256 -3.40 -11.53 18.82
C GLU A 256 -2.39 -11.67 17.69
N ARG A 257 -2.46 -10.78 16.69
CA ARG A 257 -1.43 -10.67 15.63
C ARG A 257 -0.10 -10.23 16.22
N TYR A 258 -0.10 -9.33 17.21
CA TYR A 258 1.12 -8.91 17.91
C TYR A 258 1.80 -10.08 18.64
N ARG A 259 1.02 -10.90 19.37
CA ARG A 259 1.51 -12.16 19.97
C ARG A 259 2.04 -13.13 18.91
N TYR A 260 1.27 -13.37 17.84
CA TYR A 260 1.70 -14.24 16.75
C TYR A 260 3.03 -13.81 16.13
N LEU A 261 3.18 -12.53 15.79
CA LEU A 261 4.40 -11.97 15.22
C LEU A 261 5.57 -12.05 16.20
N LYS A 262 5.35 -11.68 17.47
CA LYS A 262 6.36 -11.81 18.52
C LYS A 262 6.94 -13.23 18.59
N ASP A 263 6.07 -14.22 18.68
CA ASP A 263 6.48 -15.60 18.99
C ASP A 263 7.00 -16.33 17.74
N HIS A 264 6.36 -16.15 16.58
CA HIS A 264 6.69 -16.89 15.35
C HIS A 264 7.68 -16.16 14.43
N ILE A 265 7.68 -14.83 14.39
CA ILE A 265 8.43 -14.04 13.38
C ILE A 265 9.61 -13.29 14.02
N PHE A 266 9.41 -12.61 15.16
CA PHE A 266 10.42 -11.80 15.84
C PHE A 266 11.12 -12.51 17.01
N LYS A 267 10.79 -13.78 17.28
CA LYS A 267 11.38 -14.65 18.30
C LYS A 267 11.50 -14.02 19.70
N GLY A 268 10.50 -13.23 20.09
CA GLY A 268 10.44 -12.53 21.37
C GLY A 268 11.14 -11.17 21.44
N LYS A 269 11.75 -10.66 20.35
CA LYS A 269 12.32 -9.31 20.27
C LYS A 269 11.21 -8.25 20.34
N GLU A 270 11.02 -7.62 21.50
CA GLU A 270 10.09 -6.50 21.66
C GLU A 270 10.74 -5.17 21.21
N TYR A 271 9.95 -4.29 20.60
CA TYR A 271 10.36 -2.93 20.17
C TYR A 271 9.83 -1.81 21.08
N PHE A 272 8.87 -2.12 21.96
CA PHE A 272 8.23 -1.16 22.85
C PHE A 272 8.18 -1.69 24.28
N GLU A 273 8.51 -0.86 25.26
CA GLU A 273 8.45 -1.23 26.68
C GLU A 273 7.05 -1.71 27.06
N THR A 274 6.98 -2.86 27.75
CA THR A 274 5.74 -3.44 28.23
C THR A 274 5.20 -2.59 29.38
N GLU A 275 4.15 -1.80 29.12
CA GLU A 275 3.41 -1.21 30.22
C GLU A 275 2.75 -2.30 31.06
N GLY A 276 2.78 -2.13 32.39
CA GLY A 276 2.38 -3.16 33.33
C GLY A 276 0.91 -3.60 33.21
N ASN A 277 0.65 -4.80 33.75
CA ASN A 277 -0.57 -5.63 33.60
C ASN A 277 -1.92 -4.98 34.02
N GLY A 278 -2.30 -3.87 33.42
CA GLY A 278 -3.62 -3.23 33.58
C GLY A 278 -4.47 -3.36 32.32
N GLU A 279 -5.79 -3.47 32.51
CA GLU A 279 -6.81 -3.56 31.45
C GLU A 279 -7.04 -2.20 30.74
N ASN A 280 -5.97 -1.57 30.28
CA ASN A 280 -6.03 -0.30 29.56
C ASN A 280 -6.58 -0.54 28.15
N THR A 281 -7.85 -0.19 27.94
CA THR A 281 -8.42 -0.13 26.59
C THR A 281 -7.63 0.85 25.72
N LEU A 282 -7.70 0.69 24.39
CA LEU A 282 -7.10 1.63 23.44
C LEU A 282 -7.53 3.08 23.74
N GLU A 283 -8.82 3.31 24.00
CA GLU A 283 -9.33 4.64 24.33
C GLU A 283 -8.70 5.17 25.63
N THR A 284 -8.65 4.34 26.68
CA THR A 284 -8.06 4.71 27.99
C THR A 284 -6.60 5.14 27.83
N LEU A 285 -5.79 4.35 27.10
CA LEU A 285 -4.37 4.60 26.95
C LEU A 285 -4.11 5.84 26.09
N VAL A 286 -4.76 5.94 24.94
CA VAL A 286 -4.56 7.04 24.00
C VAL A 286 -5.02 8.37 24.61
N LEU A 287 -6.16 8.39 25.32
CA LEU A 287 -6.61 9.59 26.03
C LEU A 287 -5.67 9.99 27.17
N ARG A 288 -5.10 9.02 27.91
CA ARG A 288 -4.10 9.28 28.95
C ARG A 288 -2.85 9.94 28.36
N ASP A 289 -2.32 9.38 27.28
CA ASP A 289 -1.06 9.82 26.69
C ASP A 289 -1.23 11.14 25.92
N PHE A 290 -2.36 11.34 25.24
CA PHE A 290 -2.67 12.60 24.58
C PHE A 290 -2.86 13.73 25.59
N LYS A 291 -3.57 13.49 26.71
CA LYS A 291 -3.69 14.48 27.80
C LYS A 291 -2.34 14.79 28.43
N LYS A 292 -1.52 13.78 28.73
CA LYS A 292 -0.14 13.94 29.20
C LYS A 292 0.71 14.78 28.23
N ALA A 293 0.56 14.58 26.92
CA ALA A 293 1.24 15.38 25.90
C ALA A 293 0.74 16.84 25.84
N LEU A 294 -0.58 17.07 25.90
CA LEU A 294 -1.18 18.40 25.97
C LEU A 294 -0.75 19.16 27.24
N ASP A 295 -0.77 18.50 28.40
CA ASP A 295 -0.48 19.11 29.70
C ASP A 295 1.01 19.39 29.92
N SER A 296 1.90 18.64 29.25
CA SER A 296 3.34 18.93 29.17
C SER A 296 3.72 19.84 28.00
N LEU A 297 2.75 20.33 27.21
CA LEU A 297 2.96 21.12 25.98
C LEU A 297 3.89 20.42 24.96
N ASN A 298 3.92 19.08 24.95
CA ASN A 298 4.71 18.29 24.03
C ASN A 298 3.95 18.08 22.71
N TRP A 299 3.94 19.13 21.89
CA TRP A 299 3.19 19.15 20.62
C TRP A 299 3.70 18.16 19.58
N LYS A 300 4.97 17.72 19.68
CA LYS A 300 5.47 16.60 18.88
C LYS A 300 4.69 15.32 19.22
N SER A 301 4.61 14.95 20.50
CA SER A 301 3.82 13.78 20.93
C SER A 301 2.32 13.93 20.65
N VAL A 302 1.75 15.15 20.71
CA VAL A 302 0.36 15.40 20.26
C VAL A 302 0.20 15.07 18.76
N LYS A 303 1.14 15.48 17.90
CA LYS A 303 1.14 15.13 16.47
C LYS A 303 1.31 13.62 16.27
N ASP A 304 2.28 13.02 16.95
CA ASP A 304 2.64 11.61 16.75
C ASP A 304 1.49 10.67 17.21
N ILE A 305 0.80 10.97 18.31
CA ILE A 305 -0.39 10.22 18.73
C ILE A 305 -1.55 10.38 17.72
N ALA A 306 -1.74 11.59 17.17
CA ALA A 306 -2.75 11.80 16.13
C ALA A 306 -2.44 11.01 14.83
N ILE A 307 -1.16 10.88 14.47
CA ILE A 307 -0.70 10.03 13.36
C ILE A 307 -1.10 8.57 13.61
N GLU A 308 -0.77 8.01 14.78
CA GLU A 308 -1.07 6.61 15.09
C GLU A 308 -2.57 6.29 15.01
N ILE A 309 -3.43 7.17 15.53
CA ILE A 309 -4.89 7.00 15.43
C ILE A 309 -5.40 7.14 13.99
N ASN A 310 -4.74 7.93 13.15
CA ASN A 310 -5.11 8.06 11.74
C ASN A 310 -4.93 6.75 10.95
N ARG A 311 -3.96 5.89 11.33
CA ARG A 311 -3.67 4.61 10.66
C ARG A 311 -4.80 3.58 10.73
N SER A 312 -5.83 3.82 11.55
CA SER A 312 -7.01 2.96 11.72
C SER A 312 -8.30 3.77 11.85
N HIS A 313 -9.46 3.12 12.05
CA HIS A 313 -10.76 3.79 12.06
C HIS A 313 -11.41 3.81 13.44
N PHE A 314 -11.21 4.90 14.19
CA PHE A 314 -11.71 5.07 15.56
C PHE A 314 -12.48 6.40 15.75
N PRO A 315 -13.61 6.64 15.04
CA PRO A 315 -14.23 7.97 14.96
C PRO A 315 -14.64 8.57 16.31
N ALA A 316 -15.08 7.75 17.27
CA ALA A 316 -15.44 8.21 18.62
C ALA A 316 -14.23 8.68 19.46
N LEU A 317 -13.06 8.06 19.26
CA LEU A 317 -11.80 8.46 19.89
C LEU A 317 -11.20 9.68 19.18
N ASP A 318 -11.17 9.67 17.85
CA ASP A 318 -10.70 10.78 17.02
C ASP A 318 -11.44 12.10 17.34
N LYS A 319 -12.76 12.02 17.52
CA LYS A 319 -13.55 13.15 18.03
C LYS A 319 -13.11 13.62 19.42
N LYS A 320 -12.93 12.71 20.39
CA LYS A 320 -12.48 13.07 21.76
C LYS A 320 -11.10 13.76 21.73
N LEU A 321 -10.18 13.31 20.87
CA LEU A 321 -8.87 13.94 20.67
C LEU A 321 -9.00 15.33 20.01
N THR A 322 -9.90 15.47 19.03
CA THR A 322 -10.21 16.75 18.38
C THR A 322 -10.80 17.78 19.33
N ASP A 323 -11.71 17.37 20.21
CA ASP A 323 -12.32 18.25 21.20
C ASP A 323 -11.29 18.68 22.28
N LEU A 324 -10.47 17.75 22.79
CA LEU A 324 -9.38 18.04 23.73
C LEU A 324 -8.32 18.98 23.16
N LEU A 325 -7.94 18.80 21.88
CA LEU A 325 -6.96 19.67 21.22
C LEU A 325 -7.49 21.11 21.11
N LYS A 326 -8.79 21.29 20.86
CA LYS A 326 -9.43 22.62 20.81
C LYS A 326 -9.51 23.28 22.17
N GLU A 327 -9.97 22.56 23.19
CA GLU A 327 -10.04 23.07 24.56
C GLU A 327 -8.67 23.59 25.01
N LYS A 328 -7.60 22.84 24.71
CA LYS A 328 -6.23 23.29 25.02
C LYS A 328 -5.81 24.52 24.21
N MET A 329 -6.22 24.66 22.95
CA MET A 329 -5.87 25.78 22.08
C MET A 329 -6.47 27.12 22.50
N GLU A 330 -7.67 27.15 23.09
CA GLU A 330 -8.37 28.40 23.40
C GLU A 330 -7.62 29.28 24.42
N GLY A 331 -6.69 28.71 25.18
CA GLY A 331 -5.76 29.43 26.07
C GLY A 331 -4.35 29.70 25.54
N LEU A 332 -4.02 29.34 24.28
CA LEU A 332 -2.64 29.43 23.76
C LEU A 332 -2.33 30.74 23.02
N ASN A 333 -1.33 31.45 23.52
CA ASN A 333 -0.63 32.52 22.80
C ASN A 333 -0.01 31.99 21.49
N PRO A 334 0.11 32.83 20.44
CA PRO A 334 0.85 32.49 19.22
C PRO A 334 2.29 32.05 19.49
N GLY A 335 2.77 31.04 18.77
CA GLY A 335 4.11 30.49 18.97
C GLY A 335 4.53 29.43 17.95
N PRO A 336 5.78 28.92 18.00
CA PRO A 336 6.29 27.91 17.06
C PRO A 336 5.47 26.60 17.09
N ASP A 337 4.82 26.33 18.22
CA ASP A 337 3.94 25.19 18.48
C ASP A 337 2.72 25.14 17.55
N ASP A 338 2.28 26.29 17.03
CA ASP A 338 1.12 26.40 16.14
C ASP A 338 1.25 25.50 14.91
N MET A 339 2.49 25.24 14.46
CA MET A 339 2.77 24.35 13.33
C MET A 339 2.52 22.87 13.66
N PHE A 340 2.88 22.43 14.87
CA PHE A 340 2.62 21.06 15.32
C PHE A 340 1.13 20.82 15.54
N ILE A 341 0.43 21.80 16.13
CA ILE A 341 -1.03 21.77 16.32
C ILE A 341 -1.75 21.70 14.96
N ALA A 342 -1.33 22.54 14.00
CA ALA A 342 -1.88 22.55 12.65
C ALA A 342 -1.68 21.21 11.94
N LYS A 343 -0.46 20.65 11.96
CA LYS A 343 -0.11 19.33 11.40
C LYS A 343 -0.89 18.19 12.07
N ALA A 344 -0.96 18.15 13.40
CA ALA A 344 -1.72 17.14 14.15
C ALA A 344 -3.19 17.08 13.70
N SER A 345 -3.82 18.24 13.52
CA SER A 345 -5.21 18.33 13.04
C SER A 345 -5.43 17.88 11.59
N CYS A 346 -4.39 17.55 10.82
CA CYS A 346 -4.51 16.89 9.50
C CYS A 346 -4.62 15.35 9.60
N TYR A 347 -4.21 14.78 10.73
CA TYR A 347 -4.34 13.36 11.03
C TYR A 347 -5.64 13.04 11.77
N LEU A 348 -6.21 14.01 12.48
CA LEU A 348 -7.58 13.89 13.01
C LEU A 348 -8.63 13.92 11.87
N LYS A 349 -9.57 12.98 11.91
CA LYS A 349 -10.61 12.72 10.91
C LYS A 349 -11.95 13.40 11.23
N ASP A 350 -12.21 13.78 12.49
CA ASP A 350 -13.42 14.52 12.84
C ASP A 350 -13.55 15.80 11.98
N PRO A 351 -14.70 16.08 11.34
CA PRO A 351 -14.83 17.19 10.38
C PRO A 351 -14.58 18.57 11.01
N SER A 352 -14.67 18.67 12.34
CA SER A 352 -14.43 19.87 13.10
C SER A 352 -12.95 20.12 13.39
N ALA A 353 -12.04 19.16 13.13
CA ALA A 353 -10.59 19.36 13.14
C ALA A 353 -10.12 20.31 12.02
N LEU A 354 -10.90 20.45 10.94
CA LEU A 354 -10.66 21.48 9.92
C LEU A 354 -10.75 22.92 10.49
N LEU A 355 -11.57 23.12 11.54
CA LEU A 355 -11.75 24.43 12.17
C LEU A 355 -10.49 24.90 12.93
N ILE A 356 -9.65 23.96 13.40
CA ILE A 356 -8.37 24.26 14.06
C ILE A 356 -7.45 25.02 13.10
N ARG A 357 -7.18 24.45 11.92
CA ARG A 357 -6.38 25.06 10.86
C ARG A 357 -6.98 26.36 10.34
N GLN A 358 -8.31 26.42 10.18
CA GLN A 358 -8.97 27.66 9.79
C GLN A 358 -8.86 28.78 10.84
N SER A 359 -8.84 28.44 12.13
CA SER A 359 -8.66 29.42 13.21
C SER A 359 -7.24 29.97 13.23
N LEU A 360 -6.22 29.09 13.21
CA LEU A 360 -4.80 29.48 13.16
C LEU A 360 -4.48 30.34 11.93
N ALA A 361 -4.96 29.96 10.74
CA ALA A 361 -4.76 30.73 9.52
C ALA A 361 -5.45 32.11 9.57
N ARG A 362 -6.68 32.22 10.10
CA ARG A 362 -7.37 33.51 10.29
C ARG A 362 -6.70 34.42 11.30
N GLN A 363 -5.98 33.85 12.27
CA GLN A 363 -5.15 34.58 13.23
C GLN A 363 -3.76 34.94 12.68
N ASN A 364 -3.45 34.60 11.42
CA ASN A 364 -2.12 34.72 10.80
C ASN A 364 -1.00 33.98 11.57
N ARG A 365 -1.35 32.90 12.29
CA ARG A 365 -0.40 32.07 13.08
C ARG A 365 0.33 31.02 12.23
N ILE A 366 -0.25 30.64 11.10
CA ILE A 366 0.31 29.71 10.10
C ILE A 366 -0.06 30.19 8.69
N THR A 367 0.72 29.83 7.67
CA THR A 367 0.34 30.03 6.26
C THR A 367 -0.24 28.76 5.63
N SER A 368 -0.78 28.88 4.42
CA SER A 368 -1.11 27.73 3.55
C SER A 368 0.13 26.91 3.19
N ASP A 369 1.26 27.59 2.99
CA ASP A 369 2.44 27.02 2.36
C ASP A 369 3.22 26.16 3.36
N ASP A 370 3.14 26.51 4.66
CA ASP A 370 3.61 25.66 5.75
C ASP A 370 2.80 24.37 5.87
N LEU A 371 1.47 24.45 5.70
CA LEU A 371 0.59 23.28 5.69
C LEU A 371 0.85 22.38 4.49
N PHE A 372 1.18 22.94 3.31
CA PHE A 372 1.50 22.15 2.12
C PHE A 372 2.87 21.43 2.18
N ARG A 373 3.68 21.68 3.22
CA ARG A 373 4.88 20.86 3.53
C ARG A 373 4.56 19.55 4.27
N GLU A 374 3.31 19.34 4.67
CA GLU A 374 2.87 18.11 5.35
C GLU A 374 2.05 17.26 4.37
N ALA A 375 2.58 16.13 3.93
CA ALA A 375 1.97 15.29 2.90
C ALA A 375 0.51 14.93 3.20
N ARG A 376 0.19 14.62 4.48
CA ARG A 376 -1.19 14.38 4.90
C ARG A 376 -2.10 15.60 4.76
N CYS A 377 -1.61 16.80 5.08
CA CYS A 377 -2.37 18.04 4.91
C CYS A 377 -2.66 18.35 3.43
N VAL A 378 -1.73 18.02 2.52
CA VAL A 378 -1.95 18.08 1.07
C VAL A 378 -3.00 17.05 0.65
N GLN A 379 -2.85 15.79 1.10
CA GLN A 379 -3.73 14.67 0.76
C GLN A 379 -5.19 14.96 1.10
N ILE A 380 -5.49 15.43 2.33
CA ILE A 380 -6.85 15.82 2.73
C ILE A 380 -7.20 17.28 2.37
N GLY A 381 -6.32 17.99 1.65
CA GLY A 381 -6.53 19.37 1.23
C GLY A 381 -7.75 19.53 0.33
N ARG A 382 -8.36 20.72 0.33
CA ARG A 382 -9.62 20.96 -0.43
C ARG A 382 -9.47 20.55 -1.89
N ASP A 383 -8.44 21.08 -2.54
CA ASP A 383 -8.25 20.95 -3.97
C ASP A 383 -7.82 19.54 -4.38
N ASN A 384 -7.00 18.83 -3.58
CA ASN A 384 -6.70 17.41 -3.87
C ASN A 384 -7.96 16.53 -3.70
N PHE A 385 -8.74 16.73 -2.63
CA PHE A 385 -9.99 15.99 -2.47
C PHE A 385 -10.96 16.26 -3.62
N GLU A 386 -11.29 17.52 -3.91
CA GLU A 386 -12.36 17.88 -4.87
C GLU A 386 -11.96 17.65 -6.34
N LYS A 387 -10.67 17.73 -6.68
CA LYS A 387 -10.19 17.58 -8.08
C LYS A 387 -9.68 16.18 -8.41
N ASN A 388 -9.20 15.42 -7.41
CA ASN A 388 -8.56 14.12 -7.56
C ASN A 388 -9.30 13.02 -6.76
N MET A 389 -9.16 12.96 -5.43
CA MET A 389 -9.64 11.80 -4.64
C MET A 389 -11.15 11.56 -4.73
N ALA A 390 -11.97 12.61 -4.81
CA ALA A 390 -13.42 12.48 -4.93
C ALA A 390 -13.87 11.91 -6.29
N LYS A 391 -12.97 11.80 -7.28
CA LYS A 391 -13.23 11.12 -8.56
C LYS A 391 -12.86 9.65 -8.52
N TRP A 392 -11.99 9.21 -7.60
CA TRP A 392 -11.49 7.84 -7.60
C TRP A 392 -12.63 6.82 -7.62
N PRO A 393 -12.63 5.87 -8.57
CA PRO A 393 -13.63 4.83 -8.63
C PRO A 393 -13.48 3.90 -7.42
N PRO A 394 -14.59 3.32 -6.91
CA PRO A 394 -14.49 2.23 -5.94
C PRO A 394 -13.61 1.08 -6.46
N MET A 395 -12.86 0.44 -5.57
CA MET A 395 -11.84 -0.57 -5.91
C MET A 395 -12.20 -1.96 -5.37
N GLY A 396 -11.61 -3.02 -5.91
CA GLY A 396 -11.82 -4.39 -5.42
C GLY A 396 -13.28 -4.82 -5.43
N LEU A 397 -13.99 -4.58 -6.54
CA LEU A 397 -15.40 -4.94 -6.68
C LEU A 397 -15.56 -6.47 -6.84
N TYR A 398 -16.33 -7.08 -5.95
CA TYR A 398 -16.67 -8.49 -6.00
C TYR A 398 -18.17 -8.72 -5.84
N TYR A 399 -18.81 -9.31 -6.85
CA TYR A 399 -20.17 -9.85 -6.72
C TYR A 399 -20.12 -11.30 -6.23
N TYR A 400 -21.02 -11.64 -5.30
CA TYR A 400 -21.23 -13.02 -4.87
C TYR A 400 -22.64 -13.26 -4.32
N LYS A 401 -23.03 -14.54 -4.20
CA LYS A 401 -24.17 -14.96 -3.37
C LYS A 401 -23.66 -15.42 -2.01
N ASP A 402 -24.20 -14.85 -0.93
CA ASP A 402 -23.82 -15.24 0.44
C ASP A 402 -24.53 -16.53 0.87
N GLU A 403 -24.26 -17.00 2.10
CA GLU A 403 -24.89 -18.20 2.68
C GLU A 403 -26.43 -18.07 2.82
N ALA A 404 -26.93 -16.83 2.95
CA ALA A 404 -28.36 -16.50 2.95
C ALA A 404 -28.94 -16.31 1.52
N LYS A 405 -28.14 -16.57 0.48
CA LYS A 405 -28.45 -16.39 -0.96
C LYS A 405 -28.75 -14.96 -1.39
N LYS A 406 -28.34 -13.96 -0.61
CA LYS A 406 -28.41 -12.54 -0.99
C LYS A 406 -27.43 -12.26 -2.12
N ASP A 407 -27.82 -11.39 -3.04
CA ASP A 407 -26.96 -10.93 -4.13
C ASP A 407 -26.10 -9.75 -3.62
N ILE A 408 -24.88 -10.05 -3.14
CA ILE A 408 -23.98 -9.09 -2.50
C ILE A 408 -22.95 -8.52 -3.49
N LEU A 409 -22.64 -7.24 -3.35
CA LEU A 409 -21.47 -6.57 -3.92
C LEU A 409 -20.58 -6.04 -2.80
N GLN A 410 -19.37 -6.57 -2.63
CA GLN A 410 -18.33 -6.02 -1.74
C GLN A 410 -17.35 -5.16 -2.54
N PHE A 411 -16.85 -4.06 -1.95
CA PHE A 411 -15.87 -3.15 -2.56
C PHE A 411 -15.20 -2.25 -1.51
N MET A 412 -14.09 -1.60 -1.89
CA MET A 412 -13.41 -0.57 -1.12
C MET A 412 -13.65 0.85 -1.67
N ASP A 413 -13.67 1.84 -0.79
CA ASP A 413 -13.63 3.26 -1.12
C ASP A 413 -12.58 3.98 -0.24
N SER A 414 -11.37 4.15 -0.78
CA SER A 414 -10.27 4.83 -0.09
C SER A 414 -10.51 6.33 0.13
N ALA A 415 -11.48 6.94 -0.55
CA ALA A 415 -11.79 8.36 -0.42
C ALA A 415 -12.89 8.65 0.62
N ILE A 416 -13.66 7.66 1.09
CA ILE A 416 -14.79 7.89 2.02
C ILE A 416 -14.36 8.57 3.33
N GLN A 417 -13.22 8.16 3.91
CA GLN A 417 -12.72 8.76 5.16
C GLN A 417 -12.32 10.23 4.97
N VAL A 418 -11.76 10.57 3.81
CA VAL A 418 -11.39 11.96 3.47
C VAL A 418 -12.65 12.77 3.14
N ALA A 419 -13.67 12.16 2.54
CA ALA A 419 -14.97 12.78 2.30
C ALA A 419 -15.65 13.17 3.62
N ASP A 420 -15.71 12.25 4.59
CA ASP A 420 -16.31 12.52 5.90
C ASP A 420 -15.53 13.59 6.67
N SER A 421 -14.19 13.51 6.74
CA SER A 421 -13.36 14.55 7.37
C SER A 421 -13.43 15.92 6.67
N ARG A 422 -13.94 15.95 5.43
CA ARG A 422 -14.22 17.15 4.64
C ARG A 422 -15.70 17.56 4.70
N ASN A 423 -16.49 16.93 5.57
CA ASN A 423 -17.91 17.14 5.83
C ASN A 423 -18.84 16.79 4.66
N PHE A 424 -18.50 15.76 3.87
CA PHE A 424 -19.37 15.16 2.85
C PHE A 424 -19.99 13.85 3.38
N SER A 425 -21.29 13.64 3.15
CA SER A 425 -21.88 12.29 3.19
C SER A 425 -21.63 11.58 1.85
N THR A 426 -21.57 10.24 1.88
CA THR A 426 -21.32 9.42 0.68
C THR A 426 -22.49 8.46 0.44
N SER A 427 -22.95 8.38 -0.81
CA SER A 427 -23.97 7.44 -1.27
C SER A 427 -23.50 6.76 -2.55
N TYR A 428 -23.68 5.45 -2.64
CA TYR A 428 -23.33 4.65 -3.81
C TYR A 428 -24.55 4.44 -4.69
N PHE A 429 -24.33 4.46 -6.00
CA PHE A 429 -25.34 4.23 -7.02
C PHE A 429 -24.85 3.10 -7.92
N TRP A 430 -25.67 2.07 -8.09
CA TRP A 430 -25.32 0.91 -8.92
C TRP A 430 -26.34 0.67 -10.03
N LYS A 431 -25.86 0.10 -11.13
CA LYS A 431 -26.65 -0.24 -12.32
C LYS A 431 -26.23 -1.61 -12.83
N LEU A 432 -27.20 -2.42 -13.25
CA LEU A 432 -26.99 -3.75 -13.81
C LEU A 432 -27.42 -3.76 -15.27
N TYR A 433 -26.49 -4.12 -16.16
CA TYR A 433 -26.68 -4.22 -17.60
C TYR A 433 -26.55 -5.68 -18.03
N LYS A 434 -27.37 -6.12 -18.99
CA LYS A 434 -27.03 -7.32 -19.77
C LYS A 434 -25.90 -6.94 -20.71
N GLU A 435 -24.90 -7.81 -20.88
CA GLU A 435 -23.80 -7.57 -21.80
C GLU A 435 -24.30 -7.20 -23.21
N GLY A 436 -23.77 -6.09 -23.76
CA GLY A 436 -24.21 -5.51 -25.04
C GLY A 436 -25.46 -4.61 -24.98
N ALA A 437 -26.18 -4.55 -23.87
CA ALA A 437 -27.32 -3.63 -23.71
C ALA A 437 -26.87 -2.20 -23.40
N LYS A 438 -27.62 -1.20 -23.91
CA LYS A 438 -27.40 0.23 -23.60
C LYS A 438 -28.09 0.68 -22.32
N GLU A 439 -29.26 0.12 -22.03
CA GLU A 439 -30.06 0.44 -20.85
C GLU A 439 -29.84 -0.59 -19.73
N PRO A 440 -29.81 -0.18 -18.45
CA PRO A 440 -29.73 -1.09 -17.33
C PRO A 440 -31.08 -1.76 -17.08
N PHE A 441 -31.10 -3.06 -16.81
CA PHE A 441 -32.31 -3.80 -16.45
C PHE A 441 -32.68 -3.63 -14.96
N ALA A 442 -31.72 -3.24 -14.12
CA ALA A 442 -31.94 -2.93 -12.71
C ALA A 442 -30.96 -1.85 -12.22
N LYS A 443 -31.34 -1.14 -11.17
CA LYS A 443 -30.54 -0.06 -10.55
C LYS A 443 -30.95 0.14 -9.10
N GLY A 444 -30.03 0.65 -8.29
CA GLY A 444 -30.24 0.89 -6.87
C GLY A 444 -29.26 1.88 -6.27
N SER A 445 -29.40 2.11 -4.98
CA SER A 445 -28.53 3.04 -4.25
C SER A 445 -28.46 2.75 -2.75
N MET A 446 -27.28 2.92 -2.16
CA MET A 446 -27.05 2.81 -0.72
C MET A 446 -26.45 4.12 -0.20
N GLY A 447 -27.15 4.80 0.72
CA GLY A 447 -26.56 5.91 1.47
C GLY A 447 -25.79 5.41 2.68
N VAL A 448 -24.59 5.95 2.93
CA VAL A 448 -23.82 5.67 4.13
C VAL A 448 -24.02 6.83 5.11
N MET A 449 -24.61 6.53 6.27
CA MET A 449 -24.96 7.54 7.28
C MET A 449 -23.77 7.91 8.16
N ASP A 450 -23.01 6.91 8.62
CA ASP A 450 -21.91 7.04 9.57
C ASP A 450 -20.54 6.89 8.91
N ALA A 451 -19.48 7.29 9.62
CA ALA A 451 -18.11 7.15 9.14
C ALA A 451 -17.73 5.67 9.05
N ASN A 452 -17.48 5.16 7.84
CA ASN A 452 -17.06 3.78 7.56
C ASN A 452 -15.54 3.70 7.28
N ALA A 453 -14.93 2.53 7.55
CA ALA A 453 -13.49 2.31 7.47
C ALA A 453 -12.93 2.20 6.03
N GLY A 454 -13.76 2.27 4.99
CA GLY A 454 -13.37 2.21 3.58
C GLY A 454 -13.50 0.85 2.91
N SER A 455 -14.18 -0.12 3.54
CA SER A 455 -14.70 -1.33 2.90
C SER A 455 -16.18 -1.47 3.20
N LEU A 456 -16.96 -1.89 2.20
CA LEU A 456 -18.42 -1.84 2.19
C LEU A 456 -19.02 -3.06 1.48
N GLN A 457 -20.24 -3.43 1.87
CA GLN A 457 -21.11 -4.37 1.15
C GLN A 457 -22.43 -3.70 0.78
N ILE A 458 -22.99 -4.05 -0.37
CA ILE A 458 -24.34 -3.71 -0.82
C ILE A 458 -25.11 -5.00 -1.09
N ASP A 459 -26.25 -5.18 -0.43
CA ASP A 459 -27.28 -6.13 -0.88
C ASP A 459 -28.01 -5.51 -2.08
N LEU A 460 -27.81 -6.07 -3.27
CA LEU A 460 -28.37 -5.57 -4.52
C LEU A 460 -29.89 -5.72 -4.59
N ARG A 461 -30.52 -6.59 -3.79
CA ARG A 461 -31.99 -6.69 -3.75
C ARG A 461 -32.57 -5.68 -2.76
N ALA A 462 -32.00 -5.59 -1.57
CA ALA A 462 -32.49 -4.68 -0.53
C ALA A 462 -32.30 -3.19 -0.88
N THR A 463 -31.38 -2.86 -1.80
CA THR A 463 -31.08 -1.47 -2.21
C THR A 463 -31.60 -1.10 -3.62
N ALA A 464 -32.36 -1.98 -4.27
CA ALA A 464 -32.90 -1.73 -5.61
C ALA A 464 -34.04 -0.70 -5.59
N LEU A 465 -34.16 0.10 -6.67
CA LEU A 465 -35.29 1.02 -6.87
C LEU A 465 -36.57 0.31 -7.36
N SER A 466 -36.46 -0.95 -7.76
CA SER A 466 -37.54 -1.83 -8.20
C SER A 466 -37.09 -3.29 -8.09
N GLU A 467 -38.03 -4.22 -7.93
CA GLU A 467 -37.72 -5.65 -8.05
C GLU A 467 -37.10 -5.99 -9.43
N PHE A 468 -36.20 -6.99 -9.45
CA PHE A 468 -35.59 -7.48 -10.68
C PHE A 468 -35.24 -8.97 -10.61
N SER A 469 -35.28 -9.62 -11.77
CA SER A 469 -34.73 -10.95 -12.00
C SER A 469 -33.36 -10.87 -12.68
N TRP A 470 -32.54 -11.90 -12.49
CA TRP A 470 -31.31 -12.06 -13.28
C TRP A 470 -31.66 -12.51 -14.70
N PRO A 471 -30.94 -12.05 -15.74
CA PRO A 471 -31.17 -12.52 -17.11
C PRO A 471 -30.81 -14.01 -17.23
N ALA A 472 -31.67 -14.81 -17.85
CA ALA A 472 -31.47 -16.26 -17.98
C ALA A 472 -30.21 -16.64 -18.78
N GLU A 473 -29.74 -15.76 -19.67
CA GLU A 473 -28.55 -15.97 -20.50
C GLU A 473 -27.75 -14.67 -20.72
N GLY A 474 -26.44 -14.84 -20.87
CA GLY A 474 -25.45 -13.77 -21.06
C GLY A 474 -24.75 -13.38 -19.76
N ASN A 475 -23.70 -12.58 -19.88
CA ASN A 475 -23.03 -11.98 -18.71
C ASN A 475 -23.77 -10.71 -18.27
N VAL A 476 -23.59 -10.37 -16.99
CA VAL A 476 -23.99 -9.09 -16.41
C VAL A 476 -22.78 -8.18 -16.33
N ILE A 477 -22.97 -6.90 -16.65
CA ILE A 477 -22.03 -5.83 -16.33
C ILE A 477 -22.66 -4.99 -15.23
N LEU A 478 -21.94 -4.83 -14.11
CA LEU A 478 -22.31 -3.92 -13.03
C LEU A 478 -21.47 -2.65 -13.14
N GLU A 479 -22.13 -1.50 -13.02
CA GLU A 479 -21.51 -0.18 -12.88
C GLU A 479 -21.81 0.37 -11.49
N LEU A 480 -20.78 0.86 -10.78
CA LEU A 480 -20.86 1.42 -9.44
C LEU A 480 -20.19 2.81 -9.41
N ASN A 481 -20.92 3.82 -8.94
CA ASN A 481 -20.42 5.17 -8.69
C ASN A 481 -20.61 5.55 -7.21
N ALA A 482 -19.67 6.31 -6.65
CA ALA A 482 -19.84 7.01 -5.40
C ALA A 482 -20.27 8.47 -5.67
N LYS A 483 -21.25 8.98 -4.95
CA LYS A 483 -21.64 10.40 -4.94
C LYS A 483 -21.46 10.96 -3.54
N ARG A 484 -20.76 12.08 -3.46
CA ARG A 484 -20.33 12.70 -2.21
C ARG A 484 -20.96 14.09 -2.13
N ILE A 485 -21.77 14.35 -1.10
CA ILE A 485 -22.55 15.60 -0.96
C ILE A 485 -22.15 16.32 0.33
N HIS A 486 -21.67 17.57 0.22
CA HIS A 486 -21.22 18.33 1.38
C HIS A 486 -22.39 18.79 2.25
N ARG A 487 -22.41 18.33 3.51
CA ARG A 487 -23.55 18.40 4.46
C ARG A 487 -24.05 19.82 4.83
N LYS A 488 -23.42 20.90 4.32
CA LYS A 488 -23.79 22.30 4.62
C LYS A 488 -24.10 23.19 3.41
N ASN A 489 -23.58 22.89 2.22
CA ASN A 489 -23.81 23.71 1.01
C ASN A 489 -24.32 22.88 -0.18
N MET A 490 -24.53 21.57 0.00
CA MET A 490 -25.05 20.65 -1.01
C MET A 490 -24.20 20.51 -2.28
N ASN A 491 -22.93 20.96 -2.27
CA ASN A 491 -21.98 20.67 -3.34
C ASN A 491 -21.86 19.15 -3.51
N ALA A 492 -22.16 18.66 -4.72
CA ALA A 492 -22.05 17.26 -5.08
C ALA A 492 -20.77 17.01 -5.89
N LEU A 493 -20.12 15.87 -5.64
CA LEU A 493 -18.99 15.33 -6.37
C LEU A 493 -19.31 13.87 -6.70
N ASP A 494 -19.18 13.48 -7.96
CA ASP A 494 -19.43 12.11 -8.42
C ASP A 494 -18.09 11.44 -8.79
N SER A 495 -17.94 10.16 -8.47
CA SER A 495 -16.78 9.36 -8.87
C SER A 495 -16.86 8.91 -10.32
N ASP A 496 -15.72 8.62 -10.91
CA ASP A 496 -15.62 7.78 -12.08
C ASP A 496 -16.26 6.39 -11.79
N PRO A 497 -16.87 5.74 -12.80
CA PRO A 497 -17.56 4.47 -12.61
C PRO A 497 -16.59 3.29 -12.49
N ALA A 498 -16.65 2.59 -11.37
CA ALA A 498 -16.08 1.24 -11.26
C ALA A 498 -16.98 0.24 -11.98
N LYS A 499 -16.38 -0.78 -12.64
CA LYS A 499 -17.14 -1.78 -13.41
C LYS A 499 -16.62 -3.19 -13.20
N ILE A 500 -17.53 -4.16 -13.12
CA ILE A 500 -17.23 -5.59 -13.17
C ILE A 500 -18.14 -6.33 -14.13
N ARG A 501 -17.63 -7.43 -14.67
CA ARG A 501 -18.33 -8.39 -15.53
C ARG A 501 -18.43 -9.71 -14.79
N PHE A 502 -19.63 -10.24 -14.60
CA PHE A 502 -19.85 -11.50 -13.88
C PHE A 502 -21.07 -12.26 -14.43
N LYS A 503 -21.27 -13.47 -13.90
CA LYS A 503 -22.45 -14.28 -14.16
C LYS A 503 -23.02 -14.78 -12.82
N PRO A 504 -24.29 -14.50 -12.50
CA PRO A 504 -24.98 -15.14 -11.37
C PRO A 504 -25.09 -16.64 -11.58
N LEU A 505 -24.69 -17.44 -10.59
CA LEU A 505 -24.75 -18.90 -10.63
C LEU A 505 -25.39 -19.42 -9.33
N ASP A 506 -26.69 -19.75 -9.37
CA ASP A 506 -27.43 -20.22 -8.17
C ASP A 506 -26.99 -21.61 -7.65
N TRP A 507 -26.15 -22.32 -8.40
CA TRP A 507 -25.53 -23.60 -8.01
C TRP A 507 -24.10 -23.44 -7.46
N PHE A 508 -23.50 -22.25 -7.51
CA PHE A 508 -22.10 -22.03 -7.16
C PHE A 508 -21.91 -21.55 -5.72
N THR A 509 -20.95 -22.15 -5.01
CA THR A 509 -20.60 -21.78 -3.63
C THR A 509 -19.52 -20.70 -3.62
N TYR A 510 -19.92 -19.43 -3.53
CA TYR A 510 -19.01 -18.29 -3.58
C TYR A 510 -18.14 -18.14 -2.31
N THR A 511 -18.64 -18.47 -1.12
CA THR A 511 -17.84 -18.41 0.12
C THR A 511 -17.02 -19.70 0.27
N GLY A 512 -15.72 -19.60 0.48
CA GLY A 512 -14.86 -20.75 0.78
C GLY A 512 -14.94 -21.20 2.25
N PRO A 513 -14.28 -22.32 2.60
CA PRO A 513 -14.15 -22.76 4.00
C PRO A 513 -13.29 -21.75 4.80
N LYS A 514 -13.49 -21.73 6.13
CA LYS A 514 -12.68 -20.90 7.06
C LYS A 514 -11.21 -21.34 7.12
N ASN A 515 -10.99 -22.64 6.96
CA ASN A 515 -9.69 -23.29 6.95
C ASN A 515 -9.48 -23.89 5.55
N PRO A 516 -9.03 -23.09 4.56
CA PRO A 516 -8.84 -23.55 3.18
C PRO A 516 -7.66 -24.50 2.96
N GLY A 517 -6.66 -24.54 3.85
CA GLY A 517 -5.47 -25.37 3.66
C GLY A 517 -4.75 -25.06 2.34
N ILE A 518 -4.42 -23.79 2.11
CA ILE A 518 -3.89 -23.33 0.81
C ILE A 518 -2.54 -23.97 0.52
N PHE A 519 -2.49 -24.78 -0.54
CA PHE A 519 -1.25 -25.38 -1.02
C PHE A 519 -0.47 -24.36 -1.86
N VAL A 520 0.68 -23.92 -1.36
CA VAL A 520 1.64 -23.18 -2.18
C VAL A 520 2.27 -24.15 -3.19
N ARG A 521 2.55 -23.66 -4.39
CA ARG A 521 3.42 -24.28 -5.39
C ARG A 521 4.42 -23.26 -5.88
N PHE A 522 5.68 -23.49 -5.57
CA PHE A 522 6.79 -22.73 -6.14
C PHE A 522 7.11 -23.21 -7.58
N PRO A 523 7.69 -22.35 -8.44
CA PRO A 523 8.31 -22.81 -9.68
C PRO A 523 9.51 -23.72 -9.37
N LEU A 524 9.97 -24.52 -10.34
CA LEU A 524 11.08 -25.48 -10.13
C LEU A 524 12.37 -24.82 -9.60
N ALA A 525 12.63 -23.56 -9.96
CA ALA A 525 13.78 -22.80 -9.46
C ALA A 525 13.70 -22.45 -7.95
N LEU A 526 12.49 -22.49 -7.36
CA LEU A 526 12.20 -22.17 -5.96
C LEU A 526 11.58 -23.36 -5.20
N SER A 527 11.45 -24.54 -5.79
CA SER A 527 10.79 -25.71 -5.18
C SER A 527 11.49 -26.27 -3.93
N TYR A 528 12.64 -25.71 -3.55
CA TYR A 528 13.27 -25.94 -2.24
C TYR A 528 12.65 -25.12 -1.10
N LEU A 529 11.66 -24.28 -1.41
CA LEU A 529 10.77 -23.56 -0.49
C LEU A 529 9.43 -24.28 -0.31
N ASP A 530 9.11 -25.29 -1.13
CA ASP A 530 8.03 -26.23 -0.84
C ASP A 530 8.39 -26.94 0.48
N ARG A 531 7.64 -26.66 1.54
CA ARG A 531 7.80 -27.34 2.84
C ARG A 531 7.17 -28.74 2.78
N PRO A 532 7.78 -29.75 3.43
CA PRO A 532 7.11 -31.02 3.74
C PRO A 532 6.06 -30.84 4.85
#